data_AF-A0A4V2W2C2-F1
#
_entry.id   AF-A0A4V2W2C2-F1
#
_cell.length_a   1.000
_cell.length_b   1.000
_cell.length_c   1.000
_cell.angle_alpha   90.00
_cell.angle_beta   90.00
_cell.angle_gamma   90.00
#
_symmetry.space_group_name_H-M   'P 1'
#
loop_
_entity.id
_entity.type
_entity.pdbx_description
1 polymer ?
#
loop_
_entity_poly.entity_id
_entity_poly.type
_entity_poly.pdbx_seq_one_letter_code
_entity_poly.pdbx_strand_id
1 'polypeptide(L)'
;MKLHLTNLDELIQKVRNVHAKNYINESIAAYRNGAYRASLITTWIAVCVDIIEKIRELSLSEDPAAKKLEEQLDKIQPNDPNSMLSFERDILNVACDELQLISTIEKSHLERLKDDRNICAHPTFSDDGSQFTPPAELALAYIVQAANYLLIHPPVKGKVIVQRLYELTSVRLKIEQI
;
A
#
# COMPACT_ATOMS: atom_id res chain seq x y z
N MET A 1 3.36 8.81 -30.62
CA MET A 1 3.05 9.14 -29.22
C MET A 1 3.38 7.91 -28.37
N LYS A 2 4.62 7.79 -27.89
CA LYS A 2 5.08 6.58 -27.17
C LYS A 2 4.56 6.65 -25.74
N LEU A 3 3.66 5.73 -25.36
CA LEU A 3 3.34 5.48 -23.95
C LEU A 3 4.67 5.22 -23.23
N HIS A 4 5.01 6.08 -22.29
CA HIS A 4 6.06 5.80 -21.32
C HIS A 4 5.49 4.71 -20.41
N LEU A 5 5.56 3.44 -20.82
CA LEU A 5 5.45 2.34 -19.88
C LEU A 5 6.61 2.56 -18.92
N THR A 6 6.32 3.02 -17.71
CA THR A 6 7.24 2.83 -16.59
C THR A 6 7.61 1.36 -16.62
N ASN A 7 8.91 1.07 -16.79
CA ASN A 7 9.38 -0.29 -16.76
C ASN A 7 8.99 -0.85 -15.37
N LEU A 8 8.01 -1.75 -15.33
CA LEU A 8 7.52 -2.34 -14.09
C LEU A 8 8.69 -2.89 -13.26
N ASP A 9 9.69 -3.45 -13.94
CA ASP A 9 10.88 -3.99 -13.29
C ASP A 9 11.68 -2.90 -12.58
N GLU A 10 11.85 -1.72 -13.19
CA GLU A 10 12.51 -0.56 -12.55
C GLU A 10 11.70 -0.02 -11.36
N LEU A 11 10.37 0.00 -11.49
CA LEU A 11 9.48 0.46 -10.41
C LEU A 11 9.56 -0.48 -9.21
N ILE A 12 9.54 -1.81 -9.43
CA ILE A 12 9.69 -2.82 -8.38
C ILE A 12 11.03 -2.71 -7.67
N GLN A 13 12.12 -2.34 -8.37
CA GLN A 13 13.42 -2.20 -7.71
C GLN A 13 13.42 -1.13 -6.62
N LYS A 14 12.50 -0.16 -6.68
CA LYS A 14 12.33 0.88 -5.68
C LYS A 14 11.50 0.44 -4.46
N VAL A 15 10.81 -0.70 -4.54
CA VAL A 15 10.06 -1.24 -3.40
C VAL A 15 11.05 -1.66 -2.31
N ARG A 16 10.94 -1.02 -1.15
CA ARG A 16 11.92 -1.14 -0.06
C ARG A 16 11.72 -2.41 0.76
N ASN A 17 10.48 -2.70 1.15
CA ASN A 17 10.18 -3.82 2.01
C ASN A 17 10.21 -5.14 1.22
N VAL A 18 10.97 -6.13 1.70
CA VAL A 18 11.16 -7.42 1.01
C VAL A 18 9.87 -8.23 0.95
N HIS A 19 9.06 -8.22 2.01
CA HIS A 19 7.79 -8.95 2.04
C HIS A 19 6.79 -8.39 1.04
N ALA A 20 6.58 -7.07 1.03
CA ALA A 20 5.74 -6.40 0.03
C ALA A 20 6.27 -6.61 -1.40
N LYS A 21 7.61 -6.58 -1.58
CA LYS A 21 8.27 -6.82 -2.87
C LYS A 21 8.00 -8.23 -3.40
N ASN A 22 7.90 -9.25 -2.55
CA ASN A 22 7.57 -10.61 -2.99
C ASN A 22 6.14 -10.67 -3.57
N TYR A 23 5.16 -10.10 -2.86
CA TYR A 23 3.76 -10.11 -3.32
C TYR A 23 3.54 -9.28 -4.59
N ILE A 24 4.21 -8.12 -4.73
CA ILE A 24 4.07 -7.34 -5.97
C ILE A 24 4.74 -8.03 -7.17
N ASN A 25 5.81 -8.81 -6.95
CA ASN A 25 6.39 -9.65 -8.00
C ASN A 25 5.44 -10.78 -8.43
N GLU A 26 4.74 -11.41 -7.48
CA GLU A 26 3.69 -12.39 -7.81
C GLU A 26 2.57 -11.76 -8.64
N SER A 27 2.14 -10.55 -8.29
CA SER A 27 1.15 -9.81 -9.09
C SER A 27 1.61 -9.56 -10.51
N ILE A 28 2.88 -9.18 -10.69
CA ILE A 28 3.43 -8.90 -12.01
C ILE A 28 3.61 -10.18 -12.81
N ALA A 29 3.99 -11.29 -12.18
CA ALA A 29 3.99 -12.60 -12.81
C ALA A 29 2.57 -12.99 -13.27
N ALA A 30 1.55 -12.83 -12.42
CA ALA A 30 0.16 -13.10 -12.76
C ALA A 30 -0.31 -12.22 -13.93
N TYR A 31 -0.02 -10.92 -13.88
CA TYR A 31 -0.33 -9.96 -14.94
C TYR A 31 0.29 -10.37 -16.29
N ARG A 32 1.58 -10.70 -16.29
CA ARG A 32 2.32 -11.13 -17.50
C ARG A 32 1.76 -12.42 -18.12
N ASN A 33 1.13 -13.28 -17.31
CA ASN A 33 0.50 -14.52 -17.77
C ASN A 33 -1.00 -14.36 -18.09
N GLY A 34 -1.54 -13.14 -18.08
CA GLY A 34 -2.97 -12.89 -18.34
C GLY A 34 -3.91 -13.25 -17.18
N ALA A 35 -3.37 -13.61 -16.01
CA ALA A 35 -4.13 -13.95 -14.82
C ALA A 35 -4.51 -12.69 -14.03
N TYR A 36 -5.30 -11.80 -14.63
CA TYR A 36 -5.54 -10.45 -14.09
C TYR A 36 -6.27 -10.45 -12.74
N ARG A 37 -7.20 -11.36 -12.50
CA ARG A 37 -7.84 -11.51 -11.19
C ARG A 37 -6.83 -11.82 -10.08
N ALA A 38 -5.92 -12.76 -10.34
CA ALA A 38 -4.85 -13.10 -9.39
C ALA A 38 -3.89 -11.93 -9.19
N SER A 39 -3.61 -11.16 -10.24
CA SER A 39 -2.82 -9.93 -10.16
C SER A 39 -3.46 -8.88 -9.24
N LEU A 40 -4.77 -8.62 -9.33
CA LEU A 40 -5.45 -7.70 -8.40
C LEU A 40 -5.38 -8.18 -6.95
N ILE A 41 -5.66 -9.47 -6.72
CA ILE A 41 -5.63 -10.06 -5.37
C ILE A 41 -4.25 -9.90 -4.74
N THR A 42 -3.19 -10.27 -5.47
CA THR A 42 -1.80 -10.19 -4.99
C THR A 42 -1.30 -8.75 -4.87
N THR A 43 -1.74 -7.82 -5.74
CA THR A 43 -1.46 -6.38 -5.59
C THR A 43 -2.03 -5.84 -4.28
N TRP A 44 -3.27 -6.21 -3.95
CA TRP A 44 -3.89 -5.80 -2.70
C TRP A 44 -3.19 -6.38 -1.48
N ILE A 45 -2.76 -7.65 -1.54
CA ILE A 45 -1.94 -8.26 -0.47
C ILE A 45 -0.64 -7.47 -0.28
N ALA A 46 0.03 -7.08 -1.37
CA ALA A 46 1.25 -6.27 -1.28
C ALA A 46 1.01 -4.92 -0.58
N VAL A 47 -0.11 -4.25 -0.87
CA VAL A 47 -0.52 -3.01 -0.18
C VAL A 47 -0.70 -3.24 1.32
N CYS A 48 -1.43 -4.29 1.70
CA CYS A 48 -1.67 -4.58 3.11
C CYS A 48 -0.39 -4.89 3.87
N VAL A 49 0.46 -5.74 3.30
CA VAL A 49 1.76 -6.12 3.90
C VAL A 49 2.67 -4.91 4.04
N ASP A 50 2.74 -4.04 3.03
CA ASP A 50 3.56 -2.84 3.11
C ASP A 50 3.11 -1.89 4.23
N ILE A 51 1.80 -1.69 4.42
CA ILE A 51 1.28 -0.86 5.51
C ILE A 51 1.62 -1.47 6.87
N ILE A 52 1.45 -2.79 7.04
CA ILE A 52 1.80 -3.50 8.28
C ILE A 52 3.28 -3.34 8.61
N GLU A 53 4.15 -3.54 7.64
CA GLU A 53 5.60 -3.41 7.83
C GLU A 53 6.01 -1.97 8.13
N LYS A 54 5.34 -0.99 7.52
CA LYS A 54 5.53 0.43 7.83
C LYS A 54 5.07 0.81 9.23
N ILE A 55 4.00 0.20 9.75
CA ILE A 55 3.58 0.35 11.15
C ILE A 55 4.70 -0.11 12.09
N ARG A 56 5.28 -1.29 11.82
CA ARG A 56 6.39 -1.84 12.60
C ARG A 56 7.63 -0.93 12.55
N GLU A 57 8.03 -0.46 11.36
CA GLU A 57 9.18 0.47 11.21
C GLU A 57 8.97 1.79 11.98
N LEU A 58 7.75 2.34 11.95
CA LEU A 58 7.41 3.55 12.70
C LEU A 58 7.35 3.33 14.21
N SER A 59 6.87 2.17 14.65
CA SER A 59 6.80 1.81 16.07
C SER A 59 8.20 1.71 16.69
N LEU A 60 9.15 1.10 15.96
CA LEU A 60 10.57 1.07 16.33
C LEU A 60 11.19 2.47 16.41
N SER A 61 10.66 3.43 15.66
CA SER A 61 11.08 4.85 15.69
C SER A 61 10.38 5.66 16.80
N GLU A 62 9.73 4.98 17.74
CA GLU A 62 9.01 5.54 18.88
C GLU A 62 7.79 6.42 18.55
N ASP A 63 7.19 6.28 17.36
CA ASP A 63 5.92 6.98 17.05
C ASP A 63 4.78 6.44 17.94
N PRO A 64 4.14 7.27 18.78
CA PRO A 64 3.11 6.80 19.72
C PRO A 64 1.88 6.20 19.04
N ALA A 65 1.50 6.71 17.86
CA ALA A 65 0.36 6.18 17.11
C ALA A 65 0.71 4.82 16.51
N ALA A 66 1.92 4.68 15.95
CA ALA A 66 2.38 3.41 15.40
C ALA A 66 2.54 2.33 16.48
N LYS A 67 3.04 2.67 17.67
CA LYS A 67 3.11 1.73 18.82
C LYS A 67 1.74 1.16 19.18
N LYS A 68 0.72 2.02 19.27
CA LYS A 68 -0.65 1.59 19.56
C LYS A 68 -1.20 0.67 18.46
N LEU A 69 -0.92 0.98 17.20
CA LEU A 69 -1.35 0.17 16.05
C LEU A 69 -0.62 -1.17 16.00
N GLU A 70 0.67 -1.21 16.33
CA GLU A 70 1.46 -2.44 16.43
C GLU A 70 0.92 -3.34 17.55
N GLU A 71 0.62 -2.79 18.73
CA GLU A 71 -0.02 -3.55 19.82
C GLU A 71 -1.40 -4.10 19.43
N GLN A 72 -2.13 -3.42 18.54
CA GLN A 72 -3.40 -3.91 18.01
C GLN A 72 -3.18 -5.04 17.00
N LEU A 73 -2.17 -4.92 16.13
CA LEU A 73 -1.77 -5.96 15.19
C LEU A 73 -1.36 -7.25 15.91
N ASP A 74 -0.56 -7.14 16.98
CA ASP A 74 -0.06 -8.29 17.73
C ASP A 74 -1.17 -9.07 18.47
N LYS A 75 -2.33 -8.42 18.70
CA LYS A 75 -3.51 -9.07 19.28
C LYS A 75 -4.29 -9.91 18.27
N ILE A 76 -4.07 -9.70 16.97
CA ILE A 76 -4.75 -10.46 15.92
C ILE A 76 -4.12 -11.86 15.86
N GLN A 77 -4.87 -12.86 16.30
CA GLN A 77 -4.39 -14.24 16.29
C GLN A 77 -4.50 -14.84 14.87
N PRO A 78 -3.55 -15.72 14.46
CA PRO A 78 -3.60 -16.40 13.17
C PRO A 78 -4.87 -17.20 12.88
N ASN A 79 -5.60 -17.60 13.93
CA ASN A 79 -6.84 -18.38 13.87
C ASN A 79 -8.10 -17.51 14.08
N ASP A 80 -8.00 -16.18 13.96
CA ASP A 80 -9.13 -15.25 14.05
C ASP A 80 -9.38 -14.52 12.72
N PRO A 81 -10.12 -15.15 11.78
CA PRO A 81 -10.43 -14.54 10.49
C PRO A 81 -11.22 -13.24 10.60
N ASN A 82 -12.05 -13.08 11.64
CA ASN A 82 -12.89 -11.89 11.80
C ASN A 82 -12.03 -10.67 12.10
N SER A 83 -11.06 -10.81 13.01
CA SER A 83 -10.12 -9.74 13.32
C SER A 83 -9.26 -9.38 12.11
N MET A 84 -8.76 -10.36 11.36
CA MET A 84 -8.01 -10.12 10.12
C MET A 84 -8.84 -9.35 9.09
N LEU A 85 -10.08 -9.76 8.85
CA LEU A 85 -10.98 -9.11 7.90
C LEU A 85 -11.34 -7.68 8.34
N SER A 86 -11.57 -7.47 9.64
CA SER A 86 -11.82 -6.12 10.16
C SER A 86 -10.62 -5.21 9.97
N PHE A 87 -9.42 -5.71 10.22
CA PHE A 87 -8.20 -4.95 10.03
C PHE A 87 -7.96 -4.62 8.54
N GLU A 88 -8.11 -5.61 7.66
CA GLU A 88 -7.99 -5.41 6.21
C GLU A 88 -8.95 -4.33 5.70
N ARG A 89 -10.17 -4.29 6.22
CA ARG A 89 -11.18 -3.29 5.82
C ARG A 89 -10.76 -1.87 6.21
N ASP A 90 -10.14 -1.71 7.37
CA ASP A 90 -9.84 -0.41 7.97
C ASP A 90 -8.41 0.08 7.68
N ILE A 91 -7.55 -0.77 7.09
CA ILE A 91 -6.12 -0.51 6.91
C ILE A 91 -5.80 0.77 6.11
N LEU A 92 -6.63 1.13 5.12
CA LEU A 92 -6.44 2.37 4.35
C LEU A 92 -6.83 3.61 5.16
N ASN A 93 -7.77 3.49 6.10
CA ASN A 93 -8.07 4.56 7.06
C ASN A 93 -6.86 4.78 7.97
N VAL A 94 -6.26 3.71 8.49
CA VAL A 94 -5.03 3.78 9.30
C VAL A 94 -3.90 4.45 8.51
N ALA A 95 -3.66 4.02 7.28
CA ALA A 95 -2.59 4.56 6.44
C ALA A 95 -2.77 6.05 6.12
N CYS A 96 -3.99 6.49 5.82
CA CYS A 96 -4.29 7.87 5.46
C CYS A 96 -4.44 8.79 6.68
N ASP A 97 -5.32 8.41 7.61
CA ASP A 97 -5.85 9.30 8.63
C ASP A 97 -4.97 9.32 9.89
N GLU A 98 -4.37 8.18 10.26
CA GLU A 98 -3.54 8.06 11.46
C GLU A 98 -2.04 8.25 11.16
N LEU A 99 -1.55 7.60 10.11
CA LEU A 99 -0.13 7.56 9.77
C LEU A 99 0.28 8.55 8.67
N GLN A 100 -0.68 9.05 7.89
CA GLN A 100 -0.42 9.97 6.78
C GLN A 100 0.60 9.44 5.76
N LEU A 101 0.58 8.13 5.52
CA LEU A 101 1.41 7.44 4.52
C LEU A 101 0.94 7.72 3.10
N ILE A 102 -0.35 7.98 2.94
CA ILE A 102 -1.02 8.27 1.68
C ILE A 102 -1.99 9.44 1.88
N SER A 103 -2.27 10.16 0.79
CA SER A 103 -3.28 11.22 0.74
C SER A 103 -4.70 10.66 0.59
N THR A 104 -5.69 11.52 0.80
CA THR A 104 -7.12 11.17 0.61
C THR A 104 -7.44 10.72 -0.82
N ILE A 105 -6.78 11.30 -1.83
CA ILE A 105 -6.98 10.93 -3.24
C ILE A 105 -6.40 9.53 -3.48
N GLU A 106 -5.19 9.27 -2.99
CA GLU A 106 -4.52 7.98 -3.11
C GLU A 106 -5.29 6.88 -2.36
N LYS A 107 -5.82 7.19 -1.18
CA LYS A 107 -6.76 6.32 -0.45
C LYS A 107 -7.95 5.93 -1.32
N SER A 108 -8.64 6.90 -1.92
CA SER A 108 -9.78 6.63 -2.79
C SER A 108 -9.41 5.75 -3.99
N HIS A 109 -8.20 5.92 -4.53
CA HIS A 109 -7.71 5.08 -5.62
C HIS A 109 -7.45 3.63 -5.17
N LEU A 110 -6.83 3.44 -4.01
CA LEU A 110 -6.60 2.12 -3.42
C LEU A 110 -7.88 1.44 -2.92
N GLU A 111 -8.89 2.21 -2.53
CA GLU A 111 -10.23 1.68 -2.22
C GLU A 111 -10.88 1.04 -3.44
N ARG A 112 -10.73 1.63 -4.65
CA ARG A 112 -11.19 0.99 -5.89
C ARG A 112 -10.50 -0.33 -6.17
N LEU A 113 -9.18 -0.42 -5.92
CA LEU A 113 -8.45 -1.70 -6.00
C LEU A 113 -9.05 -2.72 -5.02
N LYS A 114 -9.30 -2.34 -3.77
CA LYS A 114 -9.92 -3.22 -2.76
C LYS A 114 -11.28 -3.72 -3.22
N ASP A 115 -12.11 -2.84 -3.73
CA ASP A 115 -13.47 -3.17 -4.17
C ASP A 115 -13.47 -4.12 -5.38
N ASP A 116 -12.65 -3.82 -6.40
CA ASP A 116 -12.49 -4.70 -7.57
C ASP A 116 -11.87 -6.06 -7.20
N ARG A 117 -10.93 -6.06 -6.24
CA ARG A 117 -10.36 -7.29 -5.68
C ARG A 117 -11.43 -8.12 -4.98
N ASN A 118 -12.34 -7.50 -4.22
CA ASN A 118 -13.43 -8.20 -3.55
C ASN A 118 -14.34 -8.90 -4.57
N ILE A 119 -14.66 -8.22 -5.68
CA ILE A 119 -15.40 -8.83 -6.80
C ILE A 119 -14.60 -10.00 -7.39
N CYS A 120 -13.29 -9.86 -7.56
CA CYS A 120 -12.44 -10.93 -8.09
C CYS A 120 -12.32 -12.15 -7.16
N ALA A 121 -12.36 -11.95 -5.83
CA ALA A 121 -12.16 -13.00 -4.84
C ALA A 121 -13.43 -13.83 -4.57
N HIS A 122 -14.61 -13.24 -4.77
CA HIS A 122 -15.88 -13.94 -4.59
C HIS A 122 -16.43 -14.46 -5.92
N PRO A 123 -17.03 -15.67 -5.96
CA PRO A 123 -17.76 -16.11 -7.14
C PRO A 123 -18.89 -15.12 -7.43
N THR A 124 -18.83 -14.46 -8.58
CA THR A 124 -19.98 -13.71 -9.08
C THR A 124 -21.03 -14.72 -9.54
N PHE A 125 -22.20 -14.69 -8.91
CA PHE A 125 -23.35 -15.46 -9.36
C PHE A 125 -24.05 -14.67 -10.47
N SER A 126 -23.43 -14.67 -11.65
CA SER A 126 -24.03 -14.14 -12.88
C SER A 126 -24.97 -15.21 -13.46
N ASP A 127 -26.11 -14.80 -14.04
CA ASP A 127 -27.08 -15.73 -14.64
C ASP A 127 -26.46 -16.59 -15.77
N ASP A 128 -25.37 -16.12 -16.37
CA ASP A 128 -24.60 -16.79 -17.43
C ASP A 128 -23.35 -17.53 -16.92
N GLY A 129 -23.08 -17.53 -15.60
CA GLY A 129 -21.89 -18.13 -14.99
C GLY A 129 -20.58 -17.37 -15.25
N SER A 130 -20.62 -16.19 -15.87
CA SER A 130 -19.43 -15.38 -16.13
C SER A 130 -18.88 -14.78 -14.84
N GLN A 131 -17.56 -14.86 -14.65
CA GLN A 131 -16.87 -14.22 -13.53
C GLN A 131 -16.23 -12.92 -14.00
N PHE A 132 -16.33 -11.87 -13.19
CA PHE A 132 -15.66 -10.61 -13.48
C PHE A 132 -14.16 -10.83 -13.67
N THR A 133 -13.64 -10.39 -14.82
CA THR A 133 -12.22 -10.36 -15.11
C THR A 133 -11.86 -8.94 -15.49
N PRO A 134 -10.96 -8.27 -14.73
CA PRO A 134 -10.57 -6.91 -15.04
C PRO A 134 -9.76 -6.88 -16.35
N PRO A 135 -9.86 -5.80 -17.15
CA PRO A 135 -9.03 -5.64 -18.33
C PRO A 135 -7.55 -5.48 -17.94
N ALA A 136 -6.65 -5.80 -18.87
CA ALA A 136 -5.21 -5.78 -18.62
C ALA A 136 -4.72 -4.39 -18.18
N GLU A 137 -5.25 -3.33 -18.77
CA GLU A 137 -4.92 -1.95 -18.48
C GLU A 137 -5.28 -1.56 -17.04
N LEU A 138 -6.39 -2.10 -16.52
CA LEU A 138 -6.82 -1.86 -15.15
C LEU A 138 -5.91 -2.58 -14.15
N ALA A 139 -5.56 -3.84 -14.41
CA ALA A 139 -4.60 -4.58 -13.59
C ALA A 139 -3.24 -3.87 -13.54
N LEU A 140 -2.74 -3.41 -14.69
CA LEU A 140 -1.51 -2.63 -14.78
C LEU A 140 -1.61 -1.32 -14.01
N ALA A 141 -2.72 -0.59 -14.15
CA ALA A 141 -2.95 0.66 -13.45
C ALA A 141 -2.90 0.47 -11.92
N TYR A 142 -3.49 -0.60 -11.39
CA TYR A 142 -3.44 -0.89 -9.97
C TYR A 142 -2.05 -1.23 -9.45
N ILE A 143 -1.26 -2.01 -10.20
CA ILE A 143 0.14 -2.28 -9.84
C ILE A 143 0.93 -0.97 -9.74
N VAL A 144 0.80 -0.12 -10.77
CA VAL A 144 1.52 1.15 -10.85
C VAL A 144 1.07 2.13 -9.76
N GLN A 145 -0.23 2.21 -9.48
CA GLN A 145 -0.78 3.05 -8.42
C GLN A 145 -0.32 2.59 -7.03
N ALA A 146 -0.44 1.29 -6.72
CA ALA A 146 0.03 0.74 -5.44
C ALA A 146 1.51 1.04 -5.22
N ALA A 147 2.33 0.82 -6.25
CA ALA A 147 3.74 1.11 -6.18
C ALA A 147 4.03 2.60 -5.95
N ASN A 148 3.46 3.48 -6.78
CA ASN A 148 3.73 4.91 -6.74
C ASN A 148 3.12 5.63 -5.54
N TYR A 149 2.01 5.16 -4.97
CA TYR A 149 1.40 5.83 -3.82
C TYR A 149 2.00 5.35 -2.51
N LEU A 150 2.48 4.10 -2.47
CA LEU A 150 2.80 3.46 -1.23
C LEU A 150 4.13 2.69 -1.28
N LEU A 151 4.23 1.62 -2.08
CA LEU A 151 5.28 0.60 -1.90
C LEU A 151 6.72 1.14 -2.06
N ILE A 152 6.92 2.16 -2.90
CA ILE A 152 8.26 2.74 -3.13
C ILE A 152 8.63 3.83 -2.11
N HIS A 153 7.67 4.27 -1.29
CA HIS A 153 7.85 5.36 -0.36
C HIS A 153 8.23 4.86 1.03
N PRO A 154 9.18 5.52 1.72
CA PRO A 154 9.48 5.22 3.12
C PRO A 154 8.31 5.57 4.05
N PRO A 155 8.18 4.92 5.23
CA PRO A 155 7.19 5.31 6.20
C PRO A 155 7.60 6.60 6.89
N VAL A 156 7.16 7.73 6.36
CA VAL A 156 7.44 9.02 6.96
C VAL A 156 6.14 9.76 7.15
N LYS A 157 5.84 10.16 8.38
CA LYS A 157 4.72 11.06 8.66
C LYS A 157 4.97 12.40 7.97
N GLY A 158 4.02 12.89 7.19
CA GLY A 158 4.10 14.22 6.59
C GLY A 158 4.41 15.31 7.62
N LYS A 159 3.83 15.23 8.83
CA LYS A 159 4.14 16.13 9.96
C LYS A 159 5.60 16.05 10.42
N VAL A 160 6.20 14.87 10.44
CA VAL A 160 7.60 14.66 10.85
C VAL A 160 8.55 15.26 9.81
N ILE A 161 8.21 15.18 8.51
CA ILE A 161 8.99 15.84 7.45
C ILE A 161 8.97 17.35 7.63
N VAL A 162 7.78 17.95 7.81
CA VAL A 162 7.65 19.40 8.00
C VAL A 162 8.41 19.86 9.24
N GLN A 163 8.29 19.14 10.36
CA GLN A 163 9.03 19.45 11.59
C GLN A 163 10.55 19.37 11.37
N ARG A 164 11.04 18.33 10.70
CA ARG A 164 12.46 18.14 10.41
C ARG A 164 12.99 19.20 9.44
N LEU A 165 12.20 19.59 8.44
CA LEU A 165 12.52 20.71 7.55
C LEU A 165 12.58 22.03 8.32
N TYR A 166 11.62 22.26 9.22
CA TYR A 166 11.60 23.45 10.07
C TYR A 166 12.84 23.52 10.96
N GLU A 167 13.23 22.42 11.60
CA GLU A 167 14.45 22.31 12.40
C GLU A 167 15.72 22.57 11.56
N LEU A 168 15.81 21.98 10.37
CA LEU A 168 16.94 22.21 9.45
C LEU A 168 17.06 23.68 9.02
N THR A 169 15.94 24.34 8.72
CA THR A 169 15.94 25.77 8.39
C THR A 169 16.24 26.67 9.59
N SER A 170 15.77 26.28 10.79
CA SER A 170 15.98 27.04 12.03
C SER A 170 17.43 26.96 12.52
N VAL A 171 18.09 25.81 12.34
CA VAL A 171 19.53 25.65 12.64
C VAL A 171 20.38 26.49 11.70
N ARG A 172 20.03 26.57 10.41
CA ARG A 172 20.76 27.36 9.42
C ARG A 172 20.69 28.87 9.69
N LEU A 173 19.53 29.38 10.12
CA LEU A 173 19.37 30.79 10.52
C LEU A 173 20.20 31.18 11.74
N LYS A 174 20.49 30.24 12.66
CA LYS A 174 21.37 30.50 13.82
C LYS A 174 22.85 30.56 13.47
N ILE A 175 23.27 29.90 12.39
CA ILE A 175 24.68 29.89 11.95
C ILE A 175 25.02 31.16 11.16
N GLU A 176 24.04 31.76 10.47
CA GLU A 176 24.24 33.02 9.71
C GLU A 176 24.15 34.30 10.58
N GLN A 177 23.86 34.18 11.88
CA GLN A 177 23.79 35.30 12.83
C GLN A 177 24.99 35.38 13.80
N ILE A 178 26.05 34.61 13.55
CA ILE A 178 27.34 34.64 14.28
C ILE A 178 28.43 35.00 13.28
#